data_AF-A0A6L8MLV1-F1
#
_entry.id   AF-A0A6L8MLV1-F1
#
_cell.length_a   1.000
_cell.length_b   1.000
_cell.length_c   1.000
_cell.angle_alpha   90.00
_cell.angle_beta   90.00
_cell.angle_gamma   90.00
#
_symmetry.space_group_name_H-M   'P 1'
#
loop_
_entity.id
_entity.type
_entity.pdbx_description
1 polymer ?
#
loop_
_entity_poly.entity_id
_entity_poly.type
_entity_poly.pdbx_seq_one_letter_code
_entity_poly.pdbx_strand_id
1 'polypeptide(L)'
;MYRKKLEFVRRLIAFTPAMAAVVMTAGCAGVATQPEQEQAAPEKQLPPLEAKQARILMRSTGMPMNVNYSVSTSEQSCKEFKDVGVVRDKGEKVLLSWIVKLGEKLSSVPDQLDTVVPAGQSVQVAGWGNWQDSRSKGNCGPEIMSFQPKDQHTYLVEFVWRGTSSCASRVQDVTDAAAKVAVQAERKVCPRSFMDIWLNRSGL
;
A
#
# COMPACT_ATOMS: atom_id res chain seq x y z
N MET A 1 -31.54 -10.05 -35.68
CA MET A 1 -32.15 -9.22 -36.75
C MET A 1 -33.62 -9.00 -36.41
N TYR A 2 -33.95 -7.97 -35.64
CA TYR A 2 -35.33 -7.47 -35.50
C TYR A 2 -35.27 -5.95 -35.39
N ARG A 3 -36.21 -5.32 -36.10
CA ARG A 3 -36.15 -3.98 -36.70
C ARG A 3 -37.17 -3.08 -35.99
N LYS A 4 -36.90 -1.76 -36.01
CA LYS A 4 -37.81 -0.59 -35.83
C LYS A 4 -37.92 -0.09 -34.37
N LYS A 5 -37.35 1.07 -34.02
CA LYS A 5 -37.71 2.49 -34.33
C LYS A 5 -38.99 2.96 -33.60
N LEU A 6 -38.82 3.96 -32.72
CA LEU A 6 -39.69 5.14 -32.50
C LEU A 6 -38.90 6.08 -31.55
N GLU A 7 -38.20 7.12 -32.03
CA GLU A 7 -38.67 8.50 -32.25
C GLU A 7 -39.47 9.09 -31.06
N PHE A 8 -38.84 9.93 -30.22
CA PHE A 8 -38.78 11.41 -30.32
C PHE A 8 -40.11 12.10 -29.98
N VAL A 9 -40.23 12.64 -28.75
CA VAL A 9 -41.16 13.74 -28.46
C VAL A 9 -40.43 14.80 -27.64
N ARG A 10 -39.99 15.83 -28.35
CA ARG A 10 -39.80 17.19 -27.82
C ARG A 10 -41.17 17.74 -27.43
N ARG A 11 -41.30 18.38 -26.26
CA ARG A 11 -41.97 19.68 -26.15
C ARG A 11 -41.66 20.38 -24.83
N LEU A 12 -41.05 21.54 -24.98
CA LEU A 12 -40.93 22.63 -24.03
C LEU A 12 -42.33 23.12 -23.63
N ILE A 13 -42.56 23.32 -22.33
CA ILE A 13 -43.56 24.26 -21.83
C ILE A 13 -42.92 25.00 -20.65
N ALA A 14 -42.56 26.26 -20.89
CA ALA A 14 -42.25 27.24 -19.87
C ALA A 14 -43.54 28.01 -19.57
N PHE A 15 -43.98 28.03 -18.31
CA PHE A 15 -44.97 28.97 -17.79
C PHE A 15 -44.72 29.15 -16.28
N THR A 16 -44.23 30.33 -15.90
CA THR A 16 -44.46 31.00 -14.60
C THR A 16 -45.53 32.09 -14.83
N PRO A 17 -46.22 32.67 -13.83
CA PRO A 17 -45.85 32.80 -12.41
C PRO A 17 -47.00 32.68 -11.36
N ALA A 18 -46.59 32.78 -10.09
CA ALA A 18 -47.30 33.32 -8.90
C ALA A 18 -48.59 32.62 -8.39
N MET A 19 -48.51 32.04 -7.18
CA MET A 19 -49.19 32.58 -5.98
C MET A 19 -48.78 31.78 -4.74
N ALA A 20 -48.69 32.51 -3.62
CA ALA A 20 -48.25 32.07 -2.32
C ALA A 20 -49.15 30.99 -1.70
N ALA A 21 -48.53 29.95 -1.14
CA ALA A 21 -49.13 29.12 -0.11
C ALA A 21 -48.13 29.00 1.04
N VAL A 22 -48.45 29.67 2.14
CA VAL A 22 -47.82 29.47 3.45
C VAL A 22 -48.20 28.08 3.91
N VAL A 23 -47.23 27.16 3.95
CA VAL A 23 -47.37 25.87 4.60
C VAL A 23 -46.48 25.89 5.84
N MET A 24 -47.10 26.03 7.01
CA MET A 24 -46.44 25.75 8.28
C MET A 24 -46.29 24.23 8.42
N THR A 25 -45.13 23.69 8.08
CA THR A 25 -44.71 22.35 8.50
C THR A 25 -43.82 22.47 9.72
N ALA A 26 -44.34 22.02 10.86
CA ALA A 26 -43.53 21.57 11.98
C ALA A 26 -42.61 20.44 11.48
N GLY A 27 -41.29 20.56 11.70
CA GLY A 27 -40.35 19.56 11.22
C GLY A 27 -38.93 19.82 11.66
N CYS A 28 -38.50 19.06 12.67
CA CYS A 28 -37.12 18.68 13.03
C CYS A 28 -36.10 19.80 13.23
N ALA A 29 -35.64 19.93 14.48
CA ALA A 29 -34.34 20.48 14.81
C ALA A 29 -33.26 19.76 13.98
N GLY A 30 -32.87 20.37 12.87
CA GLY A 30 -31.68 19.98 12.13
C GLY A 30 -30.47 20.37 12.97
N VAL A 31 -29.98 19.42 13.77
CA VAL A 31 -28.59 19.47 14.21
C VAL A 31 -27.77 19.47 12.93
N ALA A 32 -27.20 20.62 12.60
CA ALA A 32 -26.18 20.73 11.57
C ALA A 32 -24.96 19.96 12.05
N THR A 33 -24.94 18.64 11.81
CA THR A 33 -23.72 17.85 11.94
C THR A 33 -22.79 18.36 10.86
N GLN A 34 -21.85 19.20 11.27
CA GLN A 34 -20.74 19.64 10.45
C GLN A 34 -20.12 18.42 9.77
N PRO A 35 -19.72 18.51 8.49
CA PRO A 35 -18.85 17.48 7.91
C PRO A 35 -17.61 17.43 8.79
N GLU A 36 -17.51 16.37 9.59
CA GLU A 36 -16.36 16.01 10.38
C GLU A 36 -15.21 15.93 9.38
N GLN A 37 -14.37 16.98 9.38
CA GLN A 37 -13.16 17.00 8.58
C GLN A 37 -12.38 15.78 9.05
N GLU A 38 -12.30 14.79 8.17
CA GLU A 38 -11.41 13.64 8.28
C GLU A 38 -9.99 14.20 8.39
N GLN A 39 -9.59 14.49 9.63
CA GLN A 39 -8.21 14.77 9.98
C GLN A 39 -7.47 13.48 9.74
N ALA A 40 -6.89 13.37 8.55
CA ALA A 40 -5.89 12.38 8.22
C ALA A 40 -4.97 12.20 9.43
N ALA A 41 -4.83 10.96 9.89
CA ALA A 41 -3.92 10.64 10.97
C ALA A 41 -2.55 11.31 10.68
N PRO A 42 -1.87 11.88 11.68
CA PRO A 42 -0.60 12.54 11.46
C PRO A 42 0.37 11.56 10.80
N GLU A 43 0.62 11.78 9.51
CA GLU A 43 1.59 11.01 8.74
C GLU A 43 2.93 11.17 9.46
N LYS A 44 3.53 10.04 9.87
CA LYS A 44 4.80 10.05 10.59
C LYS A 44 5.80 10.86 9.76
N GLN A 45 6.19 12.03 10.25
CA GLN A 45 7.11 12.89 9.54
C GLN A 45 8.47 12.19 9.45
N LEU A 46 8.81 11.73 8.24
CA LEU A 46 10.04 11.02 7.99
C LEU A 46 11.23 12.00 8.02
N PRO A 47 12.41 11.59 8.52
CA PRO A 47 13.59 12.44 8.49
C PRO A 47 13.91 12.89 7.05
N PRO A 48 14.42 14.13 6.86
CA PRO A 48 14.84 14.59 5.54
C PRO A 48 15.95 13.71 4.98
N LEU A 49 15.99 13.57 3.65
CA LEU A 49 17.05 12.85 2.94
C LEU A 49 18.20 13.79 2.61
N GLU A 50 19.42 13.34 2.88
CA GLU A 50 20.63 14.03 2.44
C GLU A 50 20.86 13.81 0.94
N ALA A 51 21.78 14.57 0.35
CA ALA A 51 22.23 14.33 -1.01
C ALA A 51 22.83 12.91 -1.13
N LYS A 52 22.63 12.31 -2.30
CA LYS A 52 22.94 10.91 -2.65
C LYS A 52 22.21 9.86 -1.80
N GLN A 53 21.10 10.22 -1.16
CA GLN A 53 20.28 9.26 -0.41
C GLN A 53 18.91 9.09 -1.05
N ALA A 54 18.36 7.88 -0.93
CA ALA A 54 16.97 7.61 -1.25
C ALA A 54 16.33 6.83 -0.10
N ARG A 55 15.00 6.95 0.04
CA ARG A 55 14.24 6.19 1.02
C ARG A 55 13.47 5.07 0.34
N ILE A 56 13.42 3.92 1.00
CA ILE A 56 12.56 2.80 0.63
C ILE A 56 11.56 2.57 1.75
N LEU A 57 10.28 2.73 1.45
CA LEU A 57 9.15 2.31 2.26
C LEU A 57 8.77 0.89 1.86
N MET A 58 8.46 0.05 2.83
CA MET A 58 8.10 -1.35 2.64
C MET A 58 6.76 -1.63 3.28
N ARG A 59 5.82 -2.20 2.50
CA ARG A 59 4.46 -2.56 2.97
C ARG A 59 4.06 -3.94 2.48
N SER A 60 3.05 -4.51 3.12
CA SER A 60 2.34 -5.71 2.63
C SER A 60 0.88 -5.36 2.37
N THR A 61 0.29 -5.98 1.36
CA THR A 61 -1.16 -5.87 1.11
C THR A 61 -1.78 -7.19 0.64
N GLY A 62 -3.08 -7.33 0.84
CA GLY A 62 -3.92 -8.38 0.28
C GLY A 62 -4.28 -9.47 1.29
N MET A 63 -3.38 -9.77 2.23
CA MET A 63 -3.65 -10.66 3.36
C MET A 63 -2.88 -10.20 4.61
N PRO A 64 -3.45 -10.37 5.83
CA PRO A 64 -2.86 -9.92 7.08
C PRO A 64 -1.77 -10.88 7.60
N MET A 65 -0.89 -11.35 6.71
CA MET A 65 0.25 -12.22 7.02
C MET A 65 1.55 -11.41 7.06
N ASN A 66 2.54 -11.96 7.79
CA ASN A 66 3.83 -11.31 7.96
C ASN A 66 4.64 -11.38 6.66
N VAL A 67 5.28 -10.25 6.33
CA VAL A 67 6.28 -10.15 5.27
C VAL A 67 7.56 -9.63 5.88
N ASN A 68 8.59 -10.43 5.81
CA ASN A 68 9.94 -10.03 6.20
C ASN A 68 10.62 -9.35 5.01
N TYR A 69 11.22 -8.19 5.26
CA TYR A 69 11.92 -7.41 4.27
C TYR A 69 13.42 -7.37 4.53
N SER A 70 14.18 -7.49 3.45
CA SER A 70 15.62 -7.28 3.47
C SER A 70 16.06 -6.49 2.24
N VAL A 71 17.15 -5.74 2.39
CA VAL A 71 17.67 -4.86 1.35
C VAL A 71 19.15 -5.13 1.13
N SER A 72 19.57 -5.12 -0.13
CA SER A 72 20.97 -5.17 -0.54
C SER A 72 21.30 -3.99 -1.45
N THR A 73 22.48 -3.43 -1.23
CA THR A 73 23.10 -2.41 -2.10
C THR A 73 24.31 -2.99 -2.84
N SER A 74 24.45 -4.30 -2.86
CA SER A 74 25.55 -4.98 -3.54
C SER A 74 25.37 -4.89 -5.06
N GLU A 75 26.46 -4.66 -5.78
CA GLU A 75 26.51 -4.76 -7.24
C GLU A 75 26.24 -6.20 -7.71
N GLN A 76 26.52 -7.18 -6.84
CA GLN A 76 26.25 -8.59 -7.11
C GLN A 76 24.77 -8.90 -6.82
N SER A 77 24.09 -9.47 -7.80
CA SER A 77 22.72 -9.96 -7.60
C SER A 77 22.68 -11.03 -6.51
N CYS A 78 21.67 -11.00 -5.65
CA CYS A 78 21.42 -12.04 -4.64
C CYS A 78 22.49 -12.15 -3.53
N LYS A 79 23.16 -11.04 -3.19
CA LYS A 79 24.22 -10.99 -2.17
C LYS A 79 23.98 -9.90 -1.13
N GLU A 80 24.55 -10.07 0.06
CA GLU A 80 24.66 -9.05 1.11
C GLU A 80 23.34 -8.40 1.57
N PHE A 81 22.25 -9.17 1.57
CA PHE A 81 20.98 -8.70 2.10
C PHE A 81 21.06 -8.48 3.62
N LYS A 82 20.69 -7.28 4.03
CA LYS A 82 20.52 -6.88 5.42
C LYS A 82 19.04 -6.91 5.77
N ASP A 83 18.71 -7.53 6.89
CA ASP A 83 17.34 -7.54 7.40
C ASP A 83 16.91 -6.12 7.77
N VAL A 84 15.69 -5.74 7.38
CA VAL A 84 15.08 -4.45 7.74
C VAL A 84 13.98 -4.67 8.78
N GLY A 85 13.23 -5.77 8.67
CA GLY A 85 12.22 -6.17 9.64
C GLY A 85 10.95 -6.70 9.00
N VAL A 86 9.89 -6.76 9.80
CA VAL A 86 8.63 -7.42 9.47
C VAL A 86 7.51 -6.38 9.34
N VAL A 87 6.69 -6.52 8.29
CA VAL A 87 5.43 -5.79 8.16
C VAL A 87 4.24 -6.73 8.00
N ARG A 88 3.05 -6.22 8.31
CA ARG A 88 1.79 -6.94 8.16
C ARG A 88 0.70 -6.01 7.67
N ASP A 89 -0.10 -6.44 6.69
CA ASP A 89 -1.27 -5.65 6.27
C ASP A 89 -2.26 -5.53 7.44
N LYS A 90 -2.59 -4.30 7.84
CA LYS A 90 -3.58 -4.02 8.89
C LYS A 90 -5.02 -4.00 8.35
N GLY A 91 -5.23 -4.06 7.04
CA GLY A 91 -6.56 -4.15 6.45
C GLY A 91 -7.37 -2.85 6.50
N GLU A 92 -6.70 -1.69 6.51
CA GLU A 92 -7.29 -0.33 6.65
C GLU A 92 -8.44 0.02 5.69
N LYS A 93 -8.81 -0.84 4.73
CA LYS A 93 -9.96 -0.59 3.85
C LYS A 93 -11.31 -0.67 4.55
N VAL A 94 -11.38 -1.18 5.78
CA VAL A 94 -12.60 -1.19 6.58
C VAL A 94 -12.18 -1.01 8.03
N LEU A 95 -12.60 0.09 8.65
CA LEU A 95 -13.08 0.21 10.04
C LEU A 95 -12.80 1.64 10.53
N LEU A 96 -13.80 2.21 11.19
CA LEU A 96 -13.76 3.54 11.80
C LEU A 96 -12.46 3.74 12.60
N SER A 97 -11.88 4.94 12.53
CA SER A 97 -10.54 5.29 13.04
C SER A 97 -10.27 4.90 14.51
N TRP A 98 -11.30 4.62 15.31
CA TRP A 98 -11.19 4.12 16.68
C TRP A 98 -10.87 2.61 16.79
N ILE A 99 -11.29 1.80 15.81
CA ILE A 99 -11.02 0.35 15.77
C ILE A 99 -9.62 0.08 15.22
N VAL A 100 -9.16 0.90 14.26
CA VAL A 100 -7.78 0.89 13.77
C VAL A 100 -6.81 1.12 14.94
N LYS A 101 -7.04 2.15 15.76
CA LYS A 101 -6.22 2.45 16.96
C LYS A 101 -6.19 1.31 18.00
N LEU A 102 -7.25 0.50 18.09
CA LEU A 102 -7.29 -0.65 18.99
C LEU A 102 -6.54 -1.86 18.41
N GLY A 103 -6.70 -2.13 17.11
CA GLY A 103 -5.98 -3.18 16.39
C GLY A 103 -4.47 -2.92 16.30
N GLU A 104 -4.07 -1.65 16.17
CA GLU A 104 -2.67 -1.21 16.19
C GLU A 104 -2.00 -1.41 17.55
N LYS A 105 -2.74 -1.24 18.66
CA LYS A 105 -2.22 -1.54 19.99
C LYS A 105 -2.10 -3.04 20.29
N LEU A 106 -2.83 -3.88 19.54
CA LEU A 106 -2.87 -5.34 19.74
C LEU A 106 -1.90 -6.10 18.83
N SER A 107 -1.32 -5.44 17.82
CA SER A 107 -0.34 -6.00 16.90
C SER A 107 0.98 -5.27 17.01
N SER A 108 2.01 -5.92 17.58
CA SER A 108 3.37 -5.37 17.63
C SER A 108 4.03 -5.20 16.26
N VAL A 109 3.51 -5.86 15.22
CA VAL A 109 4.05 -5.78 13.85
C VAL A 109 3.49 -4.54 13.14
N PRO A 110 4.35 -3.64 12.64
CA PRO A 110 3.92 -2.45 11.90
C PRO A 110 3.37 -2.81 10.51
N ASP A 111 2.61 -1.90 9.90
CA ASP A 111 2.11 -2.01 8.53
C ASP A 111 3.05 -1.44 7.47
N GLN A 112 3.99 -0.60 7.90
CA GLN A 112 5.03 -0.02 7.07
C GLN A 112 6.35 0.06 7.83
N LEU A 113 7.45 -0.22 7.12
CA LEU A 113 8.81 0.08 7.56
C LEU A 113 9.49 0.98 6.54
N ASP A 114 10.57 1.63 6.95
CA ASP A 114 11.39 2.46 6.08
C ASP A 114 12.88 2.23 6.31
N THR A 115 13.67 2.42 5.25
CA THR A 115 15.13 2.42 5.30
C THR A 115 15.71 3.42 4.31
N VAL A 116 16.93 3.90 4.58
CA VAL A 116 17.66 4.82 3.71
C VAL A 116 18.78 4.06 3.02
N VAL A 117 18.90 4.25 1.71
CA VAL A 117 19.90 3.62 0.85
C VAL A 117 20.64 4.67 0.03
N PRO A 118 21.84 4.38 -0.48
CA PRO A 118 22.50 5.29 -1.42
C PRO A 118 21.71 5.36 -2.72
N ALA A 119 21.55 6.57 -3.23
CA ALA A 119 20.96 6.84 -4.54
C ALA A 119 21.98 6.66 -5.67
N GLY A 120 21.49 6.48 -6.89
CA GLY A 120 22.33 6.38 -8.09
C GLY A 120 23.05 5.04 -8.28
N GLN A 121 22.84 4.07 -7.40
CA GLN A 121 23.33 2.69 -7.56
C GLN A 121 22.18 1.69 -7.46
N SER A 122 22.32 0.52 -8.09
CA SER A 122 21.25 -0.48 -8.03
C SER A 122 21.05 -0.98 -6.60
N VAL A 123 19.80 -1.07 -6.18
CA VAL A 123 19.39 -1.68 -4.92
C VAL A 123 18.53 -2.91 -5.22
N GLN A 124 18.54 -3.87 -4.30
CA GLN A 124 17.69 -5.06 -4.35
C GLN A 124 16.86 -5.11 -3.07
N VAL A 125 15.55 -5.24 -3.21
CA VAL A 125 14.61 -5.35 -2.08
C VAL A 125 13.93 -6.70 -2.19
N ALA A 126 14.08 -7.53 -1.16
CA ALA A 126 13.49 -8.85 -1.08
C ALA A 126 12.38 -8.86 -0.02
N GLY A 127 11.18 -9.22 -0.45
CA GLY A 127 10.04 -9.50 0.44
C GLY A 127 9.77 -10.99 0.52
N TRP A 128 9.58 -11.49 1.75
CA TRP A 128 9.30 -12.90 2.05
C TRP A 128 8.06 -13.03 2.92
N GLY A 129 6.99 -13.51 2.30
CA GLY A 129 5.76 -13.85 3.00
C GLY A 129 5.90 -15.18 3.74
N ASN A 130 5.44 -15.24 4.99
CA ASN A 130 5.37 -16.48 5.76
C ASN A 130 4.21 -16.44 6.74
N TRP A 131 3.69 -17.62 7.06
CA TRP A 131 2.69 -17.78 8.11
C TRP A 131 2.84 -19.13 8.79
N GLN A 132 2.45 -19.14 10.05
CA GLN A 132 2.27 -20.34 10.84
C GLN A 132 1.13 -20.10 11.81
N ASP A 133 0.14 -20.98 11.75
CA ASP A 133 -1.00 -21.03 12.67
C ASP A 133 -1.20 -22.48 13.15
N SER A 134 -2.21 -22.73 13.98
CA SER A 134 -2.47 -24.05 14.56
C SER A 134 -2.87 -25.13 13.53
N ARG A 135 -3.25 -24.74 12.31
CA ARG A 135 -3.77 -25.62 11.26
C ARG A 135 -2.90 -25.63 10.00
N SER A 136 -2.12 -24.57 9.77
CA SER A 136 -1.35 -24.42 8.53
C SER A 136 -0.05 -23.67 8.74
N LYS A 137 0.93 -23.97 7.90
CA LYS A 137 2.14 -23.18 7.73
C LYS A 137 2.48 -23.09 6.25
N GLY A 138 3.14 -22.01 5.87
CA GLY A 138 3.63 -21.87 4.51
C GLY A 138 4.39 -20.59 4.28
N ASN A 139 4.82 -20.40 3.04
CA ASN A 139 5.57 -19.24 2.60
C ASN A 139 5.12 -18.78 1.21
N CYS A 140 5.46 -17.54 0.89
CA CYS A 140 5.40 -17.04 -0.47
C CYS A 140 6.60 -16.15 -0.74
N GLY A 141 7.27 -16.40 -1.86
CA GLY A 141 8.43 -15.65 -2.30
C GLY A 141 9.74 -16.45 -2.23
N PRO A 142 10.88 -15.74 -2.32
CA PRO A 142 11.01 -14.29 -2.27
C PRO A 142 10.52 -13.63 -3.54
N GLU A 143 9.97 -12.44 -3.37
CA GLU A 143 9.82 -11.49 -4.46
C GLU A 143 10.92 -10.44 -4.34
N ILE A 144 11.89 -10.50 -5.25
CA ILE A 144 13.09 -9.66 -5.24
C ILE A 144 13.00 -8.69 -6.40
N MET A 145 12.94 -7.40 -6.07
CA MET A 145 12.91 -6.32 -7.06
C MET A 145 14.24 -5.58 -7.03
N SER A 146 14.80 -5.32 -8.21
CA SER A 146 16.01 -4.53 -8.38
C SER A 146 15.71 -3.28 -9.20
N PHE A 147 16.17 -2.12 -8.71
CA PHE A 147 15.99 -0.84 -9.38
C PHE A 147 17.06 0.15 -8.91
N GLN A 148 17.20 1.27 -9.62
CA GLN A 148 18.15 2.33 -9.28
C GLN A 148 17.38 3.55 -8.76
N PRO A 149 17.42 3.82 -7.44
CA PRO A 149 16.75 4.97 -6.87
C PRO A 149 17.47 6.28 -7.22
N LYS A 150 16.70 7.34 -7.40
CA LYS A 150 17.18 8.71 -7.65
C LYS A 150 17.47 9.43 -6.35
N ASP A 151 18.28 10.47 -6.45
CA ASP A 151 18.70 11.27 -5.29
C ASP A 151 17.51 12.00 -4.66
N GLN A 152 17.36 11.89 -3.35
CA GLN A 152 16.29 12.44 -2.51
C GLN A 152 14.88 11.96 -2.87
N HIS A 153 14.76 10.83 -3.58
CA HIS A 153 13.47 10.21 -3.87
C HIS A 153 13.06 9.21 -2.79
N THR A 154 11.75 9.01 -2.65
CA THR A 154 11.14 7.99 -1.79
C THR A 154 10.41 6.97 -2.65
N TYR A 155 10.65 5.69 -2.40
CA TYR A 155 10.06 4.58 -3.14
C TYR A 155 9.23 3.70 -2.23
N LEU A 156 8.05 3.27 -2.66
CA LEU A 156 7.25 2.23 -2.01
C LEU A 156 7.50 0.89 -2.72
N VAL A 157 8.03 -0.07 -1.97
CA VAL A 157 8.04 -1.48 -2.35
C VAL A 157 6.90 -2.17 -1.61
N GLU A 158 5.92 -2.64 -2.37
CA GLU A 158 4.74 -3.29 -1.80
C GLU A 158 4.70 -4.76 -2.22
N PHE A 159 4.67 -5.64 -1.21
CA PHE A 159 4.47 -7.07 -1.37
C PHE A 159 2.96 -7.33 -1.41
N VAL A 160 2.52 -7.92 -2.51
CA VAL A 160 1.11 -8.17 -2.80
C VAL A 160 0.86 -9.67 -2.71
N TRP A 161 0.12 -10.06 -1.69
CA TRP A 161 -0.41 -11.40 -1.57
C TRP A 161 -1.53 -11.65 -2.59
N ARG A 162 -1.47 -12.77 -3.31
CA ARG A 162 -2.47 -13.23 -4.28
C ARG A 162 -2.96 -14.62 -3.88
N GLY A 163 -3.55 -14.69 -2.70
CA GLY A 163 -3.82 -15.97 -2.03
C GLY A 163 -2.55 -16.58 -1.41
N THR A 164 -2.69 -17.74 -0.78
CA THR A 164 -1.61 -18.39 -0.02
C THR A 164 -0.50 -18.99 -0.89
N SER A 165 -0.76 -19.17 -2.19
CA SER A 165 0.15 -19.85 -3.12
C SER A 165 0.92 -18.92 -4.06
N SER A 166 0.56 -17.63 -4.12
CA SER A 166 1.22 -16.70 -5.03
C SER A 166 1.30 -15.28 -4.47
N CYS A 167 2.37 -14.59 -4.85
CA CYS A 167 2.67 -13.23 -4.43
C CYS A 167 3.41 -12.52 -5.57
N ALA A 168 3.44 -11.20 -5.48
CA ALA A 168 4.20 -10.35 -6.38
C ALA A 168 4.71 -9.14 -5.59
N SER A 169 5.76 -8.51 -6.09
CA SER A 169 6.19 -7.19 -5.60
C SER A 169 5.98 -6.14 -6.67
N ARG A 170 5.66 -4.92 -6.25
CA ARG A 170 5.63 -3.74 -7.12
C ARG A 170 6.41 -2.59 -6.49
N VAL A 171 7.00 -1.76 -7.34
CA VAL A 171 7.79 -0.60 -6.92
C VAL A 171 7.15 0.66 -7.49
N GLN A 172 6.93 1.64 -6.64
CA GLN A 172 6.39 2.95 -7.01
C GLN A 172 7.28 4.05 -6.45
N ASP A 173 7.54 5.08 -7.25
CA ASP A 173 8.07 6.35 -6.77
C ASP A 173 6.91 7.10 -6.12
N VAL A 174 7.09 7.44 -4.85
CA VAL A 174 6.10 8.11 -4.00
C VAL A 174 6.68 9.40 -3.40
N THR A 175 7.73 9.95 -4.04
CA THR A 175 8.33 11.23 -3.64
C THR A 175 7.29 12.35 -3.64
N ASP A 176 6.42 12.34 -4.64
CA ASP A 176 5.16 13.10 -4.62
C ASP A 176 4.01 12.16 -4.26
N ALA A 177 3.44 12.34 -3.06
CA ALA A 177 2.34 11.51 -2.57
C ALA A 177 1.07 11.63 -3.47
N ALA A 178 0.88 12.77 -4.15
CA ALA A 178 -0.24 12.98 -5.06
C ALA A 178 -0.03 12.32 -6.43
N ALA A 179 1.23 12.05 -6.81
CA ALA A 179 1.61 11.54 -8.12
C ALA A 179 2.49 10.29 -8.02
N LYS A 180 1.92 9.18 -7.55
CA LYS A 180 2.64 7.89 -7.48
C LYS A 180 2.94 7.37 -8.88
N VAL A 181 4.22 7.13 -9.19
CA VAL A 181 4.67 6.66 -10.51
C VAL A 181 5.21 5.24 -10.41
N ALA A 182 4.80 4.34 -11.31
CA ALA A 182 5.37 3.00 -11.36
C ALA A 182 6.85 3.05 -11.78
N VAL A 183 7.71 2.34 -11.05
CA VAL A 183 9.14 2.22 -11.37
C VAL A 183 9.37 0.97 -12.19
N GLN A 184 10.20 1.07 -13.24
CA GLN A 184 10.70 -0.10 -13.95
C GLN A 184 11.72 -0.82 -13.08
N ALA A 185 11.22 -1.74 -12.26
CA ALA A 185 12.03 -2.61 -11.44
C ALA A 185 12.11 -4.01 -12.08
N GLU A 186 13.30 -4.58 -12.06
CA GLU A 186 13.56 -5.92 -12.58
C GLU A 186 13.34 -6.96 -11.48
N ARG A 187 12.54 -7.99 -11.76
CA ARG A 187 12.40 -9.14 -10.85
C ARG A 187 13.64 -10.03 -10.94
N LYS A 188 14.32 -10.24 -9.82
CA LYS A 188 15.51 -11.11 -9.74
C LYS A 188 15.12 -12.52 -9.28
N VAL A 189 15.70 -13.52 -9.92
CA VAL A 189 15.58 -14.93 -9.51
C VAL A 189 16.91 -15.35 -8.90
N CYS A 190 16.91 -15.60 -7.60
CA CYS A 190 18.11 -15.99 -6.88
C CYS A 190 18.29 -17.51 -6.82
N PRO A 191 19.55 -18.01 -6.81
CA PRO A 191 19.83 -19.43 -6.67
C PRO A 191 19.35 -19.96 -5.31
N ARG A 192 19.01 -21.26 -5.24
CA ARG A 192 18.50 -21.89 -4.00
C ARG A 192 19.40 -21.71 -2.79
N SER A 193 20.72 -21.65 -2.96
CA SER A 193 21.65 -21.43 -1.84
C SER A 193 21.42 -20.11 -1.10
N PHE A 194 20.88 -19.09 -1.77
CA PHE A 194 20.46 -17.84 -1.12
C PHE A 194 19.23 -18.05 -0.24
N MET A 195 18.28 -18.87 -0.72
CA MET A 195 17.05 -19.21 -0.01
C MET A 195 17.35 -19.95 1.30
N ASP A 196 18.30 -20.88 1.27
CA ASP A 196 18.65 -21.71 2.42
C ASP A 196 19.28 -20.87 3.55
N ILE A 197 20.13 -19.90 3.20
CA ILE A 197 20.72 -18.97 4.17
C ILE A 197 19.64 -18.11 4.83
N TRP A 198 18.66 -17.66 4.05
CA TRP A 198 17.60 -16.80 4.54
C TRP A 198 16.61 -17.57 5.44
N LEU A 199 16.14 -18.75 5.00
CA LEU A 199 15.27 -19.63 5.78
C LEU A 199 15.87 -20.01 7.14
N ASN A 200 17.18 -20.33 7.17
CA ASN A 200 17.88 -20.65 8.41
C ASN A 200 18.02 -19.44 9.36
N ARG A 201 18.03 -18.21 8.83
CA ARG A 201 18.17 -16.98 9.63
C ARG A 201 16.84 -16.51 10.21
N SER A 202 15.72 -16.84 9.56
CA SER A 202 14.37 -16.47 10.02
C SER A 202 13.80 -17.38 11.11
N GLY A 203 14.54 -18.41 11.55
CA GLY A 203 14.12 -19.28 12.65
C GLY A 203 12.88 -20.13 12.35
N LEU A 204 12.70 -20.54 11.08
CA LEU A 204 11.68 -21.51 10.68
C LEU A 204 12.12 -22.96 10.92
#